data_AF-A0A940EKY0-F1
#
_entry.id   AF-A0A940EKY0-F1
#
_cell.length_a   1.000
_cell.length_b   1.000
_cell.length_c   1.000
_cell.angle_alpha   90.00
_cell.angle_beta   90.00
_cell.angle_gamma   90.00
#
_symmetry.space_group_name_H-M   'P 1'
#
loop_
_entity.id
_entity.type
_entity.pdbx_description
1 polymer ?
#
loop_
_entity_poly.entity_id
_entity_poly.type
_entity_poly.pdbx_seq_one_letter_code
_entity_poly.pdbx_strand_id
1 'polypeptide(L)'
;MLVKKVLTIYLGRNSPRDITVKQDGVPVPFVSLGATSLAVELDGTEYSSNDGYVAFDNNGVVTLTLGSLTNISKGKRNARLIMYSDTYKRGKVLLSEKTEYRLVLDFV
;
A
#
# COMPACT_ATOMS: atom_id res chain seq x y z
N MET A 1 -14.25 -4.36 15.42
CA MET A 1 -12.92 -4.91 15.78
C MET A 1 -11.91 -4.35 14.77
N LEU A 2 -10.93 -3.56 15.23
CA LEU A 2 -9.93 -2.93 14.37
C LEU A 2 -9.01 -4.01 13.76
N VAL A 3 -9.05 -4.21 12.44
CA VAL A 3 -8.15 -5.15 11.77
C VAL A 3 -6.91 -4.40 11.32
N LYS A 4 -5.88 -4.42 12.15
CA LYS A 4 -4.54 -3.93 11.80
C LYS A 4 -3.95 -4.85 10.72
N LYS A 5 -3.59 -4.31 9.55
CA LYS A 5 -2.83 -5.06 8.54
C LYS A 5 -1.33 -4.87 8.81
N VAL A 6 -0.70 -5.93 9.31
CA VAL A 6 0.75 -6.01 9.46
C VAL A 6 1.29 -6.91 8.35
N LEU A 7 2.23 -6.42 7.56
CA LEU A 7 2.89 -7.21 6.52
C LEU A 7 4.38 -7.33 6.80
N THR A 8 4.90 -8.54 6.72
CA THR A 8 6.34 -8.79 6.80
C THR A 8 6.97 -8.69 5.42
N ILE A 9 7.88 -7.73 5.26
CA ILE A 9 8.66 -7.47 4.05
C ILE A 9 10.09 -7.94 4.28
N TYR A 10 10.63 -8.79 3.41
CA TYR A 10 12.00 -9.26 3.51
C TYR A 10 12.90 -8.43 2.59
N LEU A 11 13.87 -7.72 3.17
CA LEU A 11 14.80 -6.87 2.44
C LEU A 11 15.82 -7.68 1.64
N GLY A 12 16.24 -7.15 0.48
CA GLY A 12 17.21 -7.78 -0.42
C GLY A 12 16.68 -9.02 -1.14
N ARG A 13 15.39 -9.30 -0.99
CA ARG A 13 14.65 -10.32 -1.74
C ARG A 13 13.54 -9.60 -2.47
N ASN A 14 13.24 -9.98 -3.70
CA ASN A 14 12.12 -9.41 -4.45
C ASN A 14 10.78 -9.91 -3.88
N SER A 15 10.50 -9.63 -2.59
CA SER A 15 9.41 -10.20 -1.80
C SER A 15 8.11 -9.46 -2.10
N PRO A 16 7.18 -10.06 -2.88
CA PRO A 16 5.85 -9.50 -3.07
C PRO A 16 5.00 -9.81 -1.84
N ARG A 17 4.10 -8.91 -1.48
CA ARG A 17 3.09 -9.15 -0.45
C ARG A 17 1.75 -8.60 -0.85
N ASP A 18 0.73 -9.43 -0.75
CA ASP A 18 -0.61 -9.05 -1.14
C ASP A 18 -1.45 -8.65 0.06
N ILE A 19 -2.25 -7.60 -0.12
CA ILE A 19 -3.37 -7.28 0.75
C ILE A 19 -4.61 -7.00 -0.08
N THR A 20 -5.75 -7.48 0.40
CA THR A 20 -7.05 -7.03 -0.11
C THR A 20 -7.50 -5.79 0.65
N VAL A 21 -7.66 -4.68 -0.05
CA VAL A 21 -8.25 -3.44 0.46
C VAL A 21 -9.75 -3.51 0.27
N LYS A 22 -10.49 -3.26 1.36
CA LYS A 22 -11.94 -3.30 1.38
C LYS A 22 -12.47 -2.00 2.00
N GLN A 23 -13.54 -1.47 1.42
CA GLN A 23 -14.34 -0.38 1.99
C GLN A 23 -15.72 -0.96 2.32
N ASP A 24 -16.16 -0.80 3.57
CA ASP A 24 -17.45 -1.35 4.05
C ASP A 24 -17.62 -2.86 3.79
N GLY A 25 -16.51 -3.62 3.87
CA GLY A 25 -16.48 -5.06 3.63
C GLY A 25 -16.41 -5.48 2.16
N VAL A 26 -16.55 -4.53 1.23
CA VAL A 26 -16.49 -4.76 -0.22
C VAL A 26 -15.10 -4.43 -0.75
N PRO A 27 -14.48 -5.27 -1.60
CA PRO A 27 -13.19 -4.94 -2.21
C PRO A 27 -13.26 -3.64 -3.03
N VAL A 28 -12.22 -2.82 -2.93
CA VAL A 28 -12.16 -1.54 -3.66
C VAL A 28 -11.78 -1.81 -5.12
N PRO A 29 -12.62 -1.51 -6.11
CA PRO A 29 -12.33 -1.81 -7.52
C PRO A 29 -11.49 -0.69 -8.14
N PHE A 30 -10.18 -0.69 -7.89
CA PHE A 30 -9.28 0.42 -8.22
C PHE A 30 -9.35 0.87 -9.68
N VAL A 31 -9.26 -0.06 -10.64
CA VAL A 31 -9.26 0.27 -12.06
C VAL A 31 -10.62 0.83 -12.48
N SER A 32 -11.72 0.26 -12.00
CA SER A 32 -13.07 0.77 -12.26
C SER A 32 -13.33 2.15 -11.63
N LEU A 33 -12.62 2.49 -10.55
CA LEU A 33 -12.63 3.83 -9.94
C LEU A 33 -11.68 4.82 -10.65
N GLY A 34 -11.02 4.40 -11.73
CA GLY A 34 -10.08 5.23 -12.48
C GLY A 34 -8.75 5.47 -11.77
N ALA A 35 -8.32 4.54 -10.91
CA ALA A 35 -7.00 4.64 -10.28
C ALA A 35 -5.90 4.66 -11.36
N THR A 36 -5.13 5.73 -11.39
CA THR A 36 -4.00 5.91 -12.30
C THR A 36 -2.69 5.44 -11.67
N SER A 37 -2.61 5.47 -10.34
CA SER A 37 -1.48 4.98 -9.56
C SER A 37 -1.89 4.66 -8.13
N LEU A 38 -1.25 3.67 -7.52
CA LEU A 38 -1.26 3.47 -6.08
C LEU A 38 0.15 3.63 -5.53
N ALA A 39 0.27 4.25 -4.36
CA ALA A 39 1.53 4.42 -3.68
C ALA A 39 1.45 3.94 -2.24
N VAL A 40 2.55 3.35 -1.77
CA VAL A 40 2.80 3.20 -0.34
C VAL A 40 3.73 4.32 0.08
N GLU A 41 3.29 5.13 1.04
CA GLU A 41 4.15 6.13 1.65
C GLU A 41 4.75 5.61 2.96
N LEU A 42 6.06 5.75 3.10
CA LEU A 42 6.84 5.43 4.29
C LEU A 42 7.67 6.65 4.66
N ASP A 43 7.49 7.18 5.86
CA ASP A 43 8.27 8.30 6.40
C ASP A 43 8.35 9.51 5.44
N GLY A 44 7.26 9.79 4.72
CA GLY A 44 7.17 10.89 3.75
C GLY A 44 7.71 10.58 2.35
N THR A 45 8.21 9.37 2.10
CA THR A 45 8.65 8.91 0.78
C THR A 45 7.61 7.97 0.16
N GLU A 46 7.19 8.25 -1.07
CA GLU A 46 6.24 7.42 -1.81
C GLU A 46 6.93 6.39 -2.70
N TYR A 47 6.41 5.17 -2.67
CA TYR A 47 6.81 4.06 -3.52
C TYR A 47 5.59 3.65 -4.34
N SER A 48 5.56 4.06 -5.61
CA SER A 48 4.37 4.00 -6.44
C SER A 48 4.33 2.79 -7.36
N SER A 49 3.15 2.54 -7.93
CA SER A 49 2.97 1.54 -8.98
C SER A 49 3.65 1.91 -10.29
N ASN A 50 3.84 3.19 -10.56
CA ASN A 50 4.55 3.67 -11.75
C ASN A 50 6.04 3.31 -11.70
N ASP A 51 6.58 3.18 -10.48
CA ASP A 51 7.97 2.79 -10.23
C ASP A 51 8.12 1.28 -9.99
N GLY A 52 7.03 0.51 -10.11
CA GLY A 52 7.03 -0.95 -9.95
C GLY A 52 7.01 -1.46 -8.51
N TYR A 53 6.88 -0.58 -7.51
CA TYR A 53 6.83 -0.99 -6.10
C TYR A 53 5.45 -1.49 -5.65
N VAL A 54 4.41 -1.16 -6.41
CA VAL A 54 3.02 -1.54 -6.13
C VAL A 54 2.36 -2.04 -7.41
N ALA A 55 1.56 -3.09 -7.31
CA ALA A 55 0.60 -3.46 -8.34
C ALA A 55 -0.78 -3.58 -7.70
N PHE A 56 -1.83 -3.41 -8.49
CA PHE A 56 -3.19 -3.46 -8.00
C PHE A 56 -4.18 -3.96 -9.06
N ASP A 57 -5.32 -4.48 -8.61
CA ASP A 57 -6.36 -5.00 -9.49
C ASP A 57 -7.78 -4.51 -9.14
N ASN A 58 -8.78 -5.00 -9.87
CA ASN A 58 -10.19 -4.67 -9.64
C ASN A 58 -10.85 -5.46 -8.50
N ASN A 59 -10.16 -6.43 -7.93
CA ASN A 59 -10.62 -7.19 -6.77
C ASN A 59 -10.09 -6.58 -5.46
N GLY A 60 -9.55 -5.35 -5.51
CA GLY A 60 -8.96 -4.66 -4.39
C GLY A 60 -7.66 -5.28 -3.90
N VAL A 61 -7.05 -6.18 -4.67
CA VAL A 61 -5.73 -6.73 -4.34
C VAL A 61 -4.68 -5.67 -4.61
N VAL A 62 -3.80 -5.47 -3.65
CA VAL A 62 -2.60 -4.63 -3.76
C VAL A 62 -1.39 -5.50 -3.45
N THR A 63 -0.52 -5.65 -4.43
CA THR A 63 0.76 -6.36 -4.32
C THR A 63 1.86 -5.36 -4.06
N LEU A 64 2.60 -5.54 -2.97
CA LEU A 64 3.71 -4.68 -2.54
C LEU A 64 5.04 -5.36 -2.83
N THR A 65 5.88 -4.73 -3.66
CA THR A 65 7.21 -5.20 -4.05
C THR A 65 8.29 -4.32 -3.41
N LEU A 66 8.21 -4.12 -2.09
CA LEU A 66 9.09 -3.22 -1.33
C LEU A 66 10.35 -3.91 -0.77
N GLY A 67 10.52 -5.21 -1.02
CA GLY A 67 11.72 -5.95 -0.57
C GLY A 67 13.00 -5.58 -1.32
N SER A 68 12.88 -4.94 -2.50
CA SER A 68 14.01 -4.43 -3.29
C SER A 68 14.63 -3.15 -2.74
N LEU A 69 14.00 -2.51 -1.75
CA LEU A 69 14.51 -1.27 -1.16
C LEU A 69 15.82 -1.53 -0.42
N THR A 70 16.87 -0.77 -0.75
CA THR A 70 18.21 -0.95 -0.18
C THR A 70 18.48 -0.08 1.05
N ASN A 71 17.76 1.05 1.18
CA ASN A 71 18.03 2.07 2.20
C ASN A 71 16.96 2.13 3.31
N ILE A 72 16.13 1.08 3.45
CA ILE A 72 15.16 1.00 4.54
C ILE A 72 15.75 0.18 5.68
N SER A 73 15.77 0.78 6.87
CA SER A 73 16.19 0.12 8.09
C SER A 73 15.14 -0.90 8.54
N LYS A 74 15.61 -2.02 9.09
CA LYS A 74 14.74 -3.09 9.61
C LYS A 74 13.79 -2.58 10.70
N GLY A 75 12.70 -3.30 10.86
CA GLY A 75 11.67 -3.11 11.88
C GLY A 75 10.37 -2.52 11.33
N LYS A 76 9.48 -2.20 12.27
CA LYS A 76 8.12 -1.75 11.97
C LYS A 76 8.11 -0.28 11.54
N ARG A 77 7.41 -0.01 10.45
CA ARG A 77 7.15 1.32 9.91
C ARG A 77 5.66 1.51 9.69
N ASN A 78 5.18 2.68 10.06
CA ASN A 78 3.84 3.09 9.70
C ASN A 78 3.82 3.43 8.22
N ALA A 79 2.77 3.00 7.55
CA ALA A 79 2.63 3.21 6.11
C ALA A 79 1.25 3.78 5.81
N ARG A 80 1.19 4.54 4.71
CA ARG A 80 -0.08 4.97 4.12
C ARG A 80 -0.22 4.32 2.76
N LEU A 81 -1.39 3.77 2.47
CA LEU A 81 -1.74 3.40 1.10
C LEU A 81 -2.55 4.54 0.49
N ILE A 82 -2.06 5.08 -0.62
CA ILE A 82 -2.61 6.27 -1.28
C ILE A 82 -3.01 5.88 -2.71
N MET A 83 -4.21 6.27 -3.13
CA MET A 83 -4.71 6.08 -4.49
C MET A 83 -4.78 7.42 -5.20
N TYR A 84 -4.23 7.47 -6.41
CA TYR A 84 -4.30 8.61 -7.32
C TYR A 84 -5.26 8.30 -8.46
N SER A 85 -6.02 9.32 -8.88
CA SER A 85 -6.90 9.27 -10.05
C SER A 85 -7.17 10.70 -10.55
N ASP A 86 -7.89 10.84 -11.67
CA ASP A 86 -8.33 12.15 -12.16
C ASP A 86 -9.17 12.92 -11.14
N THR A 87 -9.96 12.21 -10.34
CA THR A 87 -10.75 12.76 -9.22
C THR A 87 -9.86 13.07 -8.02
N TYR A 88 -8.87 12.23 -7.74
CA TYR A 88 -7.99 12.34 -6.58
C TYR A 88 -6.55 12.69 -6.98
N LYS A 89 -6.37 13.85 -7.64
CA LYS A 89 -5.05 14.30 -8.13
C LYS A 89 -4.02 14.52 -7.01
N ARG A 90 -4.50 14.81 -5.78
CA ARG A 90 -3.66 14.97 -4.59
C ARG A 90 -3.55 13.70 -3.73
N GLY A 91 -4.05 12.58 -4.25
CA GLY A 91 -4.09 11.30 -3.55
C GLY A 91 -5.26 11.19 -2.57
N LYS A 92 -5.84 10.00 -2.50
CA LYS A 92 -6.82 9.58 -1.49
C LYS A 92 -6.16 8.52 -0.62
N VAL A 93 -6.02 8.81 0.68
CA VAL A 93 -5.53 7.83 1.66
C VAL A 93 -6.61 6.77 1.87
N LEU A 94 -6.26 5.51 1.60
CA LEU A 94 -7.13 4.35 1.75
C LEU A 94 -6.87 3.63 3.08
N LEU A 95 -5.60 3.49 3.44
CA LEU A 95 -5.13 2.92 4.70
C LEU A 95 -4.12 3.87 5.33
N SER A 96 -4.24 4.12 6.63
CA SER A 96 -3.29 4.92 7.41
C SER A 96 -3.42 4.61 8.89
N GLU A 97 -2.32 4.74 9.63
CA GLU A 97 -2.31 4.58 11.09
C GLU A 97 -3.37 5.44 11.81
N LYS A 98 -3.72 6.60 11.23
CA LYS A 98 -4.66 7.60 11.79
C LYS A 98 -6.11 7.32 11.45
N THR A 99 -6.37 6.34 10.58
CA THR A 99 -7.73 5.95 10.17
C THR A 99 -8.14 4.64 10.86
N GLU A 100 -9.39 4.23 10.70
CA GLU A 100 -9.87 2.92 11.17
C GLU A 100 -9.16 1.76 10.45
N TYR A 101 -8.54 2.01 9.30
CA TYR A 101 -7.81 1.04 8.51
C TYR A 101 -6.30 1.27 8.60
N ARG A 102 -5.58 0.45 9.37
CA ARG A 102 -4.15 0.66 9.67
C ARG A 102 -3.26 -0.25 8.83
N LEU A 103 -2.21 0.33 8.24
CA LEU A 103 -1.15 -0.39 7.52
C LEU A 103 0.19 -0.23 8.25
N VAL A 104 0.81 -1.36 8.58
CA VAL A 104 2.16 -1.41 9.17
C VAL A 104 2.99 -2.40 8.37
N LEU A 105 4.17 -1.98 7.94
CA LEU A 105 5.16 -2.85 7.30
C LEU A 105 6.25 -3.19 8.30
N ASP A 106 6.62 -4.46 8.36
CA ASP A 106 7.71 -4.96 9.20
C ASP A 106 8.84 -5.44 8.29
N PHE A 107 9.92 -4.65 8.20
CA PHE A 107 11.06 -4.94 7.34
C PHE A 107 12.06 -5.85 8.06
N VAL A 108 12.28 -7.04 7.52
CA VAL A 108 13.14 -8.12 8.09
C VAL A 108 14.37 -8.36 7.25
#